data_AF-A0A661AWG6-F1
#
_entry.id   AF-A0A661AWG6-F1
#
_cell.length_a   1.000
_cell.length_b   1.000
_cell.length_c   1.000
_cell.angle_alpha   90.00
_cell.angle_beta   90.00
_cell.angle_gamma   90.00
#
_symmetry.space_group_name_H-M   'P 1'
#
loop_
_entity.id
_entity.type
_entity.pdbx_description
1 polymer ?
#
loop_
_entity_poly.entity_id
_entity_poly.type
_entity_poly.pdbx_seq_one_letter_code
_entity_poly.pdbx_strand_id
1 'polypeptide(L)'
;MLECIPERIFEEISPDIYPELKSWKADIDRTVSFISNRWFDGDESKRIGVAQGTNLKEYLRRPDADWDRIEEMFPQISELDEIPKRTLKIELKYEGYIKLQMEQAEKMKSLEDIEIPEDINYSALPLRGEAKEKFIKFRPRTIGEASEIPGISPSDLAVLVNRIKKLGVKRF
;
A
#
# COMPACT_ATOMS: atom_id res chain seq x y z
N MET A 1 7.88 -3.13 -2.97
CA MET A 1 7.06 -4.16 -3.64
C MET A 1 7.76 -5.52 -3.60
N LEU A 2 9.10 -5.54 -3.63
CA LEU A 2 9.92 -6.75 -3.51
C LEU A 2 9.85 -7.45 -2.13
N GLU A 3 9.42 -6.78 -1.07
CA GLU A 3 9.26 -7.39 0.27
C GLU A 3 8.03 -8.32 0.39
N CYS A 4 7.08 -8.25 -0.55
CA CYS A 4 5.87 -9.05 -0.52
C CYS A 4 5.95 -10.35 -1.35
N ILE A 5 7.10 -10.64 -1.97
CA ILE A 5 7.29 -11.89 -2.71
C ILE A 5 7.78 -12.93 -1.69
N PRO A 6 6.99 -13.98 -1.38
CA PRO A 6 7.43 -15.04 -0.46
C PRO A 6 8.74 -15.66 -0.95
N GLU A 7 9.72 -15.86 -0.06
CA GLU A 7 11.02 -16.47 -0.40
C GLU A 7 10.85 -17.80 -1.16
N ARG A 8 9.79 -18.54 -0.86
CA ARG A 8 9.42 -19.81 -1.51
C ARG A 8 9.22 -19.71 -3.02
N ILE A 9 8.75 -18.58 -3.55
CA ILE A 9 8.59 -18.39 -5.00
C ILE A 9 9.97 -18.43 -5.69
N PHE A 10 11.02 -17.96 -5.02
CA PHE A 10 12.37 -17.98 -5.57
C PHE A 10 13.00 -19.37 -5.61
N GLU A 11 12.49 -20.33 -4.83
CA GLU A 11 12.90 -21.75 -4.90
C GLU A 11 12.37 -22.46 -6.16
N GLU A 12 11.32 -21.92 -6.79
CA GLU A 12 10.73 -22.43 -8.04
C GLU A 12 11.28 -21.75 -9.31
N ILE A 13 12.10 -20.71 -9.15
CA ILE A 13 12.76 -20.01 -10.26
C ILE A 13 14.04 -20.77 -10.63
N SER A 14 14.37 -20.82 -11.93
CA SER A 14 15.62 -21.44 -12.40
C SER A 14 16.83 -20.92 -11.59
N PRO A 15 17.69 -21.78 -11.03
CA PRO A 15 18.85 -21.38 -10.23
C PRO A 15 19.78 -20.37 -10.93
N ASP A 16 19.76 -20.33 -12.25
CA ASP A 16 20.59 -19.43 -13.07
C ASP A 16 20.15 -17.96 -13.00
N ILE A 17 18.86 -17.70 -12.72
CA ILE A 17 18.28 -16.34 -12.68
C ILE A 17 18.36 -15.72 -11.27
N TYR A 18 18.39 -16.56 -10.24
CA TYR A 18 18.36 -16.12 -8.85
C TYR A 18 19.51 -15.17 -8.45
N PRO A 19 20.77 -15.38 -8.87
CA PRO A 19 21.87 -14.46 -8.57
C PRO A 19 21.66 -13.05 -9.13
N GLU A 20 21.11 -12.96 -10.35
CA GLU A 20 20.86 -11.68 -11.04
C GLU A 20 19.75 -10.90 -10.34
N LEU A 21 18.63 -11.55 -10.01
CA LEU A 21 17.52 -10.93 -9.25
C LEU A 21 17.99 -10.42 -7.88
N LYS A 22 18.84 -11.19 -7.21
CA LYS A 22 19.41 -10.81 -5.92
C LYS A 22 20.34 -9.60 -6.05
N SER A 23 21.14 -9.52 -7.11
CA SER A 23 21.96 -8.35 -7.42
C SER A 23 21.10 -7.13 -7.65
N TRP A 24 20.09 -7.21 -8.52
CA TRP A 24 19.19 -6.09 -8.80
C TRP A 24 18.48 -5.60 -7.55
N LYS A 25 18.01 -6.50 -6.69
CA LYS A 25 17.41 -6.12 -5.42
C LYS A 25 18.40 -5.34 -4.54
N ALA A 26 19.64 -5.83 -4.42
CA ALA A 26 20.67 -5.14 -3.65
C ALA A 26 21.01 -3.76 -4.25
N ASP A 27 21.03 -3.63 -5.57
CA ASP A 27 21.29 -2.37 -6.28
C ASP A 27 20.17 -1.37 -6.02
N ILE A 28 18.91 -1.81 -6.15
CA ILE A 28 17.73 -0.99 -5.82
C ILE A 28 17.79 -0.55 -4.36
N ASP A 29 18.00 -1.47 -3.42
CA ASP A 29 17.98 -1.19 -1.98
C ASP A 29 19.09 -0.17 -1.62
N ARG A 30 20.28 -0.29 -2.21
CA ARG A 30 21.38 0.70 -2.06
C ARG A 30 20.98 2.06 -2.60
N THR A 31 20.41 2.13 -3.81
CA THR A 31 20.03 3.39 -4.43
C THR A 31 18.83 4.05 -3.72
N VAL A 32 17.87 3.28 -3.22
CA VAL A 32 16.78 3.79 -2.37
C VAL A 32 17.33 4.41 -1.10
N SER A 33 18.31 3.76 -0.45
CA SER A 33 18.96 4.30 0.74
C SER A 33 19.68 5.62 0.44
N PHE A 34 20.39 5.70 -0.69
CA PHE A 34 21.02 6.94 -1.15
C PHE A 34 19.98 8.05 -1.39
N ILE A 35 18.93 7.77 -2.17
CA ILE A 35 17.87 8.73 -2.53
C ILE A 35 17.15 9.25 -1.29
N SER A 36 16.86 8.37 -0.33
CA SER A 36 16.15 8.72 0.91
C SER A 36 16.99 9.64 1.80
N ASN A 37 18.32 9.51 1.76
CA ASN A 37 19.26 10.28 2.57
C ASN A 37 20.01 11.36 1.78
N ARG A 38 19.49 11.78 0.62
CA ARG A 38 20.06 12.85 -0.20
C ARG A 38 19.12 14.05 -0.26
N TRP A 39 19.66 15.22 0.05
CA TRP A 39 18.95 16.50 -0.05
C TRP A 39 19.66 17.38 -1.05
N PHE A 40 18.95 18.07 -1.92
CA PHE A 40 19.57 18.98 -2.88
C PHE A 40 20.28 20.14 -2.16
N ASP A 41 21.51 20.42 -2.58
CA ASP A 41 22.21 21.63 -2.16
C ASP A 41 21.67 22.88 -2.88
N GLY A 42 22.27 24.05 -2.61
CA GLY A 42 21.82 25.31 -3.17
C GLY A 42 21.95 25.43 -4.68
N ASP A 43 22.97 24.82 -5.28
CA ASP A 43 23.20 24.92 -6.72
C ASP A 43 22.37 23.87 -7.47
N GLU A 44 22.29 22.65 -6.94
CA GLU A 44 21.42 21.59 -7.45
C GLU A 44 19.95 22.01 -7.44
N SER A 45 19.49 22.64 -6.35
CA SER A 45 18.12 23.10 -6.20
C SER A 45 17.74 24.14 -7.28
N LYS A 46 18.66 25.06 -7.60
CA LYS A 46 18.47 26.03 -8.69
C LYS A 46 18.44 25.37 -10.06
N ARG A 47 19.29 24.36 -10.28
CA ARG A 47 19.33 23.61 -11.55
C ARG A 47 18.00 22.90 -11.78
N ILE A 48 17.49 22.20 -10.78
CA ILE A 48 16.23 21.43 -10.88
C ILE A 48 14.97 22.31 -10.77
N GLY A 49 15.07 23.49 -10.15
CA GLY A 49 13.92 24.36 -9.92
C GLY A 49 13.09 23.97 -8.69
N VAL A 50 13.77 23.55 -7.61
CA VAL A 50 13.15 23.19 -6.32
C VAL A 50 13.68 24.07 -5.19
N ALA A 51 13.01 24.04 -4.04
CA ALA A 51 13.48 24.74 -2.85
C ALA A 51 14.76 24.08 -2.30
N GLN A 52 15.67 24.89 -1.75
CA GLN A 52 16.88 24.39 -1.09
C GLN A 52 16.50 23.47 0.08
N GLY A 53 17.20 22.34 0.20
CA GLY A 53 16.90 21.35 1.24
C GLY A 53 15.70 20.46 0.91
N THR A 54 15.23 20.43 -0.34
CA THR A 54 14.28 19.40 -0.78
C THR A 54 14.97 18.03 -0.79
N ASN A 55 14.32 17.03 -0.21
CA ASN A 55 14.81 15.65 -0.25
C ASN A 55 14.63 15.05 -1.67
N LEU A 56 15.64 14.33 -2.16
CA LEU A 56 15.65 13.75 -3.50
C LEU A 56 14.51 12.75 -3.70
N LYS A 57 14.22 11.90 -2.70
CA LYS A 57 13.08 10.97 -2.74
C LYS A 57 11.77 11.71 -2.96
N GLU A 58 11.53 12.77 -2.19
CA GLU A 58 10.29 13.55 -2.27
C GLU A 58 10.13 14.26 -3.62
N TYR A 59 11.23 14.70 -4.24
CA TYR A 59 11.20 15.22 -5.60
C TYR A 59 10.87 14.12 -6.63
N LEU A 60 11.52 12.96 -6.55
CA LEU A 60 11.35 11.86 -7.51
C LEU A 60 9.96 11.21 -7.50
N ARG A 61 9.19 11.42 -6.42
CA ARG A 61 7.80 10.99 -6.31
C ARG A 61 6.84 11.86 -7.10
N ARG A 62 7.27 13.05 -7.53
CA ARG A 62 6.41 13.99 -8.28
C ARG A 62 6.17 13.48 -9.71
N PRO A 63 4.96 13.67 -10.26
CA PRO A 63 4.65 13.22 -11.61
C PRO A 63 5.46 13.95 -12.70
N ASP A 64 5.92 15.16 -12.41
CA ASP A 64 6.72 16.05 -13.27
C ASP A 64 8.22 15.99 -12.96
N ALA A 65 8.68 15.02 -12.17
CA ALA A 65 10.10 14.86 -11.89
C ALA A 65 10.91 14.59 -13.17
N ASP A 66 11.88 15.45 -13.43
CA ASP A 66 12.84 15.31 -14.54
C ASP A 66 13.90 14.25 -14.19
N TRP A 67 13.64 13.01 -14.61
CA TRP A 67 14.52 11.88 -14.33
C TRP A 67 15.85 11.94 -15.07
N ASP A 68 15.85 12.45 -16.31
CA ASP A 68 17.06 12.51 -17.14
C ASP A 68 18.10 13.40 -16.47
N ARG A 69 17.66 14.55 -15.96
CA ARG A 69 18.53 15.48 -15.24
C ARG A 69 19.02 14.94 -13.90
N ILE A 70 18.21 14.13 -13.22
CA ILE A 70 18.64 13.46 -11.99
C ILE A 70 19.70 12.41 -12.29
N GLU A 71 19.54 11.66 -13.38
CA GLU A 71 20.53 10.68 -13.82
C GLU A 71 21.86 11.35 -14.20
N GLU A 72 21.84 12.53 -14.81
CA GLU A 72 23.06 13.32 -15.07
C GLU A 72 23.76 13.81 -13.80
N MET A 73 23.00 14.09 -12.74
CA MET A 73 23.51 14.67 -11.50
C MET A 73 24.02 13.62 -10.50
N PHE A 74 23.44 12.42 -10.52
CA PHE A 74 23.73 11.39 -9.53
C PHE A 74 24.13 10.07 -10.21
N PRO A 75 25.44 9.81 -10.32
CA PRO A 75 25.98 8.58 -10.91
C PRO A 75 25.38 7.30 -10.30
N GLN A 76 25.07 7.31 -9.00
CA GLN A 76 24.45 6.20 -8.27
C GLN A 76 23.10 5.77 -8.84
N ILE A 77 22.42 6.64 -9.60
CA ILE A 77 21.16 6.35 -10.27
C ILE A 77 21.43 5.99 -11.74
N SER A 78 22.33 6.71 -12.42
CA SER A 78 22.64 6.43 -13.83
C SER A 78 23.29 5.07 -14.03
N GLU A 79 24.12 4.62 -13.09
CA GLU A 79 24.87 3.35 -13.10
C GLU A 79 23.97 2.12 -12.89
N LEU A 80 22.70 2.29 -12.51
CA LEU A 80 21.77 1.16 -12.44
C LEU A 80 21.46 0.62 -13.84
N ASP A 81 21.41 -0.70 -13.95
CA ASP A 81 20.90 -1.39 -15.13
C ASP A 81 19.44 -1.00 -15.41
N GLU A 82 19.00 -1.19 -16.66
CA GLU A 82 17.67 -0.74 -17.12
C GLU A 82 16.53 -1.31 -16.26
N ILE A 83 16.60 -2.60 -15.92
CA ILE A 83 15.56 -3.29 -15.14
C ILE A 83 15.46 -2.78 -13.70
N PRO A 84 16.54 -2.77 -12.89
CA PRO A 84 16.48 -2.22 -11.54
C PRO A 84 16.15 -0.72 -11.54
N LYS A 85 16.66 0.06 -12.51
CA LYS A 85 16.30 1.48 -12.66
C LYS A 85 14.81 1.68 -12.92
N ARG A 86 14.22 0.90 -13.84
CA ARG A 86 12.78 0.95 -14.12
C ARG A 86 11.96 0.55 -12.90
N THR A 87 12.38 -0.50 -12.19
CA THR A 87 11.73 -0.97 -10.96
C THR A 87 11.75 0.13 -9.89
N LEU A 88 12.90 0.77 -9.67
CA LEU A 88 13.05 1.89 -8.75
C LEU A 88 12.08 3.04 -9.08
N LYS A 89 11.98 3.45 -10.35
CA LYS A 89 11.05 4.50 -10.80
C LYS A 89 9.60 4.15 -10.48
N ILE A 90 9.20 2.89 -10.69
CA ILE A 90 7.86 2.39 -10.38
C ILE A 90 7.64 2.39 -8.87
N GLU A 91 8.56 1.82 -8.08
CA GLU A 91 8.41 1.72 -6.64
C GLU A 91 8.27 3.10 -5.99
N LEU A 92 9.12 4.07 -6.35
CA LEU A 92 9.03 5.43 -5.81
C LEU A 92 7.69 6.10 -6.16
N LYS A 93 7.24 5.98 -7.41
CA LYS A 93 5.97 6.58 -7.84
C LYS A 93 4.75 5.98 -7.12
N TYR A 94 4.77 4.67 -6.85
CA TYR A 94 3.62 3.96 -6.30
C TYR A 94 3.69 3.66 -4.80
N GLU A 95 4.83 3.90 -4.14
CA GLU A 95 5.04 3.64 -2.71
C GLU A 95 3.89 4.17 -1.83
N GLY A 96 3.44 5.41 -2.10
CA GLY A 96 2.37 6.04 -1.33
C GLY A 96 1.02 5.34 -1.50
N TYR A 97 0.70 4.95 -2.74
CA TYR A 97 -0.54 4.22 -3.05
C TYR A 97 -0.50 2.82 -2.45
N ILE A 98 0.62 2.11 -2.59
CA ILE A 98 0.81 0.77 -2.04
C ILE A 98 0.67 0.82 -0.53
N LYS A 99 1.34 1.76 0.15
CA LYS A 99 1.22 1.93 1.60
C LYS A 99 -0.23 2.18 2.02
N LEU A 100 -0.93 3.07 1.33
CA LEU A 100 -2.34 3.35 1.60
C LEU A 100 -3.22 2.09 1.42
N GLN A 101 -2.97 1.29 0.37
CA GLN A 101 -3.70 0.06 0.14
C GLN A 101 -3.39 -1.01 1.20
N MET A 102 -2.13 -1.12 1.63
CA MET A 102 -1.75 -2.04 2.72
C MET A 102 -2.40 -1.65 4.04
N GLU A 103 -2.39 -0.37 4.41
CA GLU A 103 -3.07 0.13 5.61
C GLU A 103 -4.60 -0.12 5.57
N GLN A 104 -5.21 -0.03 4.38
CA GLN A 104 -6.62 -0.36 4.20
C GLN A 104 -6.88 -1.87 4.35
N ALA A 105 -6.02 -2.71 3.79
CA ALA A 105 -6.11 -4.16 3.90
C ALA A 105 -5.93 -4.64 5.34
N GLU A 106 -4.94 -4.10 6.07
CA GLU A 106 -4.73 -4.42 7.49
C GLU A 106 -5.92 -4.01 8.35
N LYS A 107 -6.51 -2.83 8.09
CA LYS A 107 -7.74 -2.41 8.76
C LYS A 107 -8.87 -3.39 8.49
N MET A 108 -9.08 -3.79 7.24
CA MET A 108 -10.12 -4.76 6.89
C MET A 108 -9.90 -6.09 7.62
N LYS A 109 -8.67 -6.60 7.60
CA LYS A 109 -8.29 -7.83 8.31
C LYS A 109 -8.56 -7.73 9.81
N SER A 110 -8.26 -6.60 10.44
CA SER A 110 -8.55 -6.39 11.87
C SER A 110 -10.05 -6.35 12.21
N LEU A 111 -10.91 -6.14 11.21
CA LEU A 111 -12.36 -6.18 11.39
C LEU A 111 -12.92 -7.59 11.22
N GLU A 112 -12.23 -8.50 10.50
CA GLU A 112 -12.76 -9.83 10.15
C GLU A 112 -13.22 -10.64 11.38
N ASP A 113 -12.46 -10.56 12.48
CA ASP A 113 -12.72 -11.29 13.72
C ASP A 113 -13.78 -10.62 14.63
N ILE A 114 -14.32 -9.46 14.25
CA ILE A 114 -15.35 -8.79 15.04
C ILE A 114 -16.65 -9.59 14.95
N GLU A 115 -17.09 -10.10 16.09
CA GLU A 115 -18.37 -10.79 16.23
C GLU A 115 -19.56 -9.83 16.10
N ILE A 116 -20.59 -10.32 15.42
CA ILE A 116 -21.87 -9.65 15.26
C ILE A 116 -22.84 -10.22 16.31
N PRO A 117 -23.40 -9.40 17.21
CA PRO A 117 -24.37 -9.86 18.19
C PRO A 117 -25.59 -10.54 17.54
N GLU A 118 -26.02 -11.68 18.08
CA GLU A 118 -27.14 -12.46 17.53
C GLU A 118 -28.48 -11.69 17.53
N ASP A 119 -28.63 -10.73 18.45
CA ASP A 119 -29.82 -9.91 18.65
C ASP A 119 -29.82 -8.62 17.83
N ILE A 120 -28.85 -8.43 16.93
CA ILE A 120 -28.75 -7.22 16.14
C ILE A 120 -29.97 -7.04 15.22
N ASN A 121 -30.61 -5.87 15.32
CA ASN A 121 -31.73 -5.52 14.46
C ASN A 121 -31.23 -4.84 13.16
N TYR A 122 -30.95 -5.65 12.13
CA TYR A 122 -30.52 -5.17 10.81
C TYR A 122 -31.52 -4.21 10.14
N SER A 123 -32.82 -4.38 10.38
CA SER A 123 -33.86 -3.53 9.80
C SER A 123 -33.75 -2.07 10.26
N ALA A 124 -33.26 -1.86 11.48
CA ALA A 124 -33.05 -0.54 12.09
C ALA A 124 -31.76 0.15 11.63
N LEU A 125 -30.90 -0.51 10.86
CA LEU A 125 -29.65 0.08 10.37
C LEU A 125 -29.89 0.98 9.15
N PRO A 126 -29.11 2.05 8.96
CA PRO A 126 -29.15 2.88 7.75
C PRO A 126 -28.39 2.22 6.59
N LEU A 127 -28.79 1.00 6.24
CA LEU A 127 -28.24 0.19 5.14
C LEU A 127 -29.11 0.29 3.89
N ARG A 128 -28.53 0.00 2.72
CA ARG A 128 -29.30 -0.16 1.47
C ARG A 128 -30.22 -1.39 1.56
N GLY A 129 -31.31 -1.38 0.78
CA GLY A 129 -32.30 -2.48 0.79
C GLY A 129 -31.67 -3.85 0.55
N GLU A 130 -30.84 -3.97 -0.49
CA GLU A 130 -30.13 -5.20 -0.82
C GLU A 130 -29.22 -5.69 0.32
N ALA A 131 -28.47 -4.79 0.96
CA ALA A 131 -27.60 -5.14 2.08
C ALA A 131 -28.40 -5.60 3.31
N LYS A 132 -29.52 -4.93 3.62
CA LYS A 132 -30.43 -5.34 4.70
C LYS A 132 -30.99 -6.74 4.45
N GLU A 133 -31.54 -6.96 3.26
CA GLU A 133 -32.12 -8.25 2.88
C GLU A 133 -31.10 -9.38 2.99
N LYS A 134 -29.88 -9.14 2.51
CA LYS A 134 -28.79 -10.10 2.60
C LYS A 134 -28.37 -10.37 4.05
N PHE A 135 -28.15 -9.35 4.88
CA PHE A 135 -27.77 -9.60 6.28
C PHE A 135 -28.88 -10.30 7.08
N ILE A 136 -30.15 -9.98 6.82
CA ILE A 136 -31.29 -10.68 7.45
C ILE A 136 -31.34 -12.14 7.01
N LYS A 137 -31.10 -12.41 5.71
CA LYS A 137 -31.13 -13.75 5.12
C LYS A 137 -29.95 -14.62 5.56
N PHE A 138 -28.73 -14.11 5.46
CA PHE A 138 -27.50 -14.86 5.71
C PHE A 138 -27.10 -14.88 7.18
N ARG A 139 -27.45 -13.83 7.94
CA ARG A 139 -27.10 -13.67 9.37
C ARG A 139 -25.63 -14.03 9.67
N PRO A 140 -24.66 -13.28 9.10
CA PRO A 140 -23.25 -13.51 9.37
C PRO A 140 -22.94 -13.37 10.87
N ARG A 141 -22.02 -14.20 11.36
CA ARG A 141 -21.56 -14.21 12.75
C ARG A 141 -20.41 -13.25 12.98
N THR A 142 -19.63 -12.97 11.95
CA THR A 142 -18.51 -12.03 12.01
C THR A 142 -18.58 -11.03 10.86
N ILE A 143 -17.87 -9.92 11.00
CA ILE A 143 -17.72 -8.96 9.90
C ILE A 143 -16.99 -9.58 8.71
N GLY A 144 -16.07 -10.52 8.95
CA GLY A 144 -15.42 -11.30 7.89
C GLY A 144 -16.44 -12.05 7.03
N GLU A 145 -17.31 -12.84 7.65
CA GLU A 145 -18.40 -13.53 6.95
C GLU A 145 -19.34 -12.55 6.24
N ALA A 146 -19.65 -11.41 6.85
CA ALA A 146 -20.48 -10.38 6.25
C ALA A 146 -19.85 -9.78 4.97
N SER A 147 -18.52 -9.70 4.91
CA SER A 147 -17.77 -9.16 3.79
C SER A 147 -17.73 -10.09 2.58
N GLU A 148 -17.81 -11.40 2.81
CA GLU A 148 -17.84 -12.42 1.74
C GLU A 148 -19.20 -12.53 1.05
N ILE A 149 -20.25 -11.97 1.65
CA ILE A 149 -21.58 -11.96 1.06
C ILE A 149 -21.55 -11.14 -0.25
N PRO A 150 -21.83 -11.75 -1.41
CA PRO A 150 -21.73 -11.07 -2.69
C PRO A 150 -22.63 -9.84 -2.73
N GLY A 151 -22.09 -8.71 -3.19
CA GLY A 151 -22.83 -7.45 -3.31
C GLY A 151 -23.06 -6.70 -2.00
N ILE A 152 -22.36 -7.07 -0.92
CA ILE A 152 -22.17 -6.19 0.24
C ILE A 152 -20.99 -5.26 -0.05
N SER A 153 -21.19 -3.95 0.19
CA SER A 153 -20.15 -2.95 -0.03
C SER A 153 -19.35 -2.66 1.25
N PRO A 154 -18.12 -2.12 1.15
CA PRO A 154 -17.37 -1.66 2.32
C PRO A 154 -18.13 -0.62 3.18
N SER A 155 -19.00 0.18 2.56
CA SER A 155 -19.83 1.15 3.29
C SER A 155 -20.90 0.48 4.15
N ASP A 156 -21.47 -0.64 3.70
CA ASP A 156 -22.46 -1.41 4.48
C ASP A 156 -21.80 -2.06 5.72
N LEU A 157 -20.59 -2.62 5.54
CA LEU A 157 -19.79 -3.15 6.65
C LEU A 157 -19.43 -2.06 7.67
N ALA A 158 -19.10 -0.85 7.22
CA ALA A 158 -18.78 0.27 8.11
C ALA A 158 -19.99 0.67 8.99
N VAL A 159 -21.21 0.67 8.44
CA VAL A 159 -22.44 0.91 9.21
C VAL A 159 -22.64 -0.17 10.28
N LEU A 160 -22.43 -1.43 9.91
CA LEU A 160 -22.55 -2.57 10.81
C LEU A 160 -21.53 -2.50 11.95
N VAL A 161 -20.25 -2.30 11.63
CA VAL A 161 -19.17 -2.13 12.63
C VAL A 161 -19.46 -0.97 13.58
N ASN A 162 -19.92 0.18 13.07
CA ASN A 162 -20.26 1.33 13.92
C ASN A 162 -21.44 1.01 14.86
N ARG A 163 -22.42 0.23 14.40
CA ARG A 163 -23.50 -0.24 15.29
C ARG A 163 -22.95 -1.15 16.39
N ILE A 164 -22.12 -2.13 16.06
CA ILE A 164 -21.53 -3.07 17.02
C ILE A 164 -20.72 -2.31 18.07
N LYS A 165 -19.88 -1.35 17.64
CA LYS A 165 -19.13 -0.47 18.55
C LYS A 165 -20.05 0.31 19.51
N LYS A 166 -21.20 0.79 19.04
CA LYS A 166 -22.20 1.48 19.89
C LYS A 166 -22.90 0.54 20.88
N LEU A 167 -23.13 -0.72 20.49
CA LEU A 167 -23.70 -1.74 21.39
C LEU A 167 -22.67 -2.17 22.45
N GLY A 168 -21.38 -2.21 22.09
CA GLY A 168 -20.25 -2.55 22.94
C GLY A 168 -19.66 -1.38 23.77
N VAL A 169 -20.37 -0.25 23.95
CA VAL A 169 -19.91 0.83 24.87
C VAL A 169 -20.12 0.41 26.34
N LYS A 170 -19.39 -0.63 26.75
CA LYS A 170 -18.73 -0.74 28.04
C LYS A 170 -17.24 -0.82 27.74
N ARG A 171 -16.64 0.38 27.64
CA ARG A 171 -15.20 0.72 27.74
C ARG A 171 -14.17 -0.40 27.45
N PHE A 172 -13.36 -0.18 26.41
CA PHE A 172 -11.91 -0.20 26.64
C PHE A 172 -11.53 1.01 27.51
#